data_AF-A0A1J4VC05-F1
#
_entry.id   AF-A0A1J4VC05-F1
#
_cell.length_a   1.000
_cell.length_b   1.000
_cell.length_c   1.000
_cell.angle_alpha   90.00
_cell.angle_beta   90.00
_cell.angle_gamma   90.00
#
_symmetry.space_group_name_H-M   'P 1'
#
loop_
_entity.id
_entity.type
_entity.pdbx_description
1 polymer ?
#
loop_
_entity_poly.entity_id
_entity_poly.type
_entity_poly.pdbx_seq_one_letter_code
_entity_poly.pdbx_strand_id
1 'polypeptide(L)'
;MKKQTVTKEKKEEKMKIRKGVVVSAKMHKTVVVAVERFVKHPKYGKYIKRSKRYKAHDEVGKFKEGDVVVIREVRPISKDKTHVVVDTKHEDK
;
A
#
# COMPACT_ATOMS: atom_id res chain seq x y z
N MET A 1 11.15 5.87 -45.89
CA MET A 1 10.75 4.73 -45.05
C MET A 1 10.74 5.16 -43.58
N LYS A 2 9.57 5.44 -43.00
CA LYS A 2 9.43 5.82 -41.59
C LYS A 2 8.82 4.64 -40.84
N LYS A 3 9.58 3.97 -39.97
CA LYS A 3 9.03 3.05 -38.98
C LYS A 3 8.79 3.87 -37.71
N GLN A 4 7.54 4.28 -37.49
CA GLN A 4 7.11 4.77 -36.19
C GLN A 4 6.94 3.55 -35.28
N THR A 5 7.76 3.45 -34.22
CA THR A 5 7.54 2.48 -33.15
C THR A 5 6.52 3.06 -32.19
N VAL A 6 5.28 2.57 -32.25
CA VAL A 6 4.25 2.87 -31.25
C VAL A 6 4.65 2.17 -29.95
N THR A 7 5.16 2.93 -28.99
CA THR A 7 5.35 2.47 -27.61
C THR A 7 3.98 2.12 -27.03
N LYS A 8 3.72 0.83 -26.90
CA LYS A 8 2.49 0.28 -26.34
C LYS A 8 2.40 0.66 -24.86
N GLU A 9 1.58 1.66 -24.53
CA GLU A 9 1.29 2.05 -23.15
C GLU A 9 0.78 0.83 -22.38
N LYS A 10 1.56 0.41 -21.39
CA LYS A 10 1.27 -0.77 -20.57
C LYS A 10 0.06 -0.42 -19.69
N LYS A 11 -1.11 -0.98 -20.03
CA LYS A 11 -2.34 -0.88 -19.24
C LYS A 11 -2.06 -1.45 -17.85
N GLU A 12 -1.77 -0.60 -16.86
CA GLU A 12 -1.63 -1.03 -15.47
C GLU A 12 -2.98 -1.59 -15.02
N GLU A 13 -3.02 -2.89 -14.73
CA GLU A 13 -4.15 -3.48 -14.03
C GLU A 13 -4.39 -2.67 -12.75
N LYS A 14 -5.66 -2.28 -12.50
CA LYS A 14 -6.03 -1.48 -11.33
C LYS A 14 -5.84 -2.30 -10.05
N MET A 15 -4.60 -2.37 -9.57
CA MET A 15 -4.25 -2.96 -8.28
C MET A 15 -4.77 -2.05 -7.16
N LYS A 16 -5.27 -2.65 -6.09
CA LYS A 16 -5.84 -1.88 -4.97
C LYS A 16 -4.72 -1.16 -4.22
N ILE A 17 -4.88 0.16 -4.08
CA ILE A 17 -3.99 1.03 -3.33
C ILE A 17 -4.65 1.35 -1.97
N ARG A 18 -3.86 1.34 -0.90
CA ARG A 18 -4.31 1.68 0.46
C ARG A 18 -3.34 2.67 1.11
N LYS A 19 -3.89 3.64 1.84
CA LYS A 19 -3.12 4.56 2.70
C LYS A 19 -3.10 4.00 4.11
N GLY A 20 -1.97 4.14 4.81
CA GLY A 20 -1.84 3.68 6.19
C GLY A 20 -0.61 4.25 6.89
N VAL A 21 -0.47 3.92 8.17
CA VAL A 21 0.64 4.37 9.02
C VAL A 21 1.57 3.21 9.31
N VAL A 22 2.87 3.43 9.28
CA VAL A 22 3.88 2.43 9.66
C VAL A 22 3.85 2.23 11.17
N VAL A 23 3.51 1.02 11.61
CA VAL A 23 3.51 0.63 13.03
C VAL A 23 4.85 0.04 13.45
N SER A 24 5.52 -0.68 12.54
CA SER A 24 6.85 -1.21 12.85
C SER A 24 7.74 -1.35 11.63
N ALA A 25 8.99 -0.95 11.79
CA ALA A 25 10.05 -1.05 10.78
C ALA A 25 11.21 -1.98 11.23
N LYS A 26 10.96 -2.86 12.21
CA LYS A 26 12.00 -3.71 12.82
C LYS A 26 12.45 -4.90 11.96
N MET A 27 11.72 -5.22 10.90
CA MET A 27 11.99 -6.38 10.04
C MET A 27 12.86 -6.00 8.85
N HIS A 28 13.75 -6.91 8.41
CA HIS A 28 14.55 -6.69 7.21
C HIS A 28 13.69 -6.53 5.96
N LYS A 29 13.94 -5.45 5.21
CA LYS A 29 13.30 -5.11 3.93
C LYS A 29 11.76 -5.10 3.99
N THR A 30 11.17 -4.94 5.16
CA THR A 30 9.74 -5.14 5.39
C THR A 30 9.23 -4.18 6.45
N VAL A 31 8.15 -3.48 6.14
CA VAL A 31 7.47 -2.60 7.10
C VAL A 31 6.06 -3.10 7.37
N VAL A 32 5.60 -2.94 8.62
CA VAL A 32 4.24 -3.29 9.03
C VAL A 32 3.38 -2.04 9.02
N VAL A 33 2.41 -1.99 8.11
CA VAL A 33 1.53 -0.84 7.90
C VAL A 33 0.14 -1.14 8.46
N ALA A 34 -0.38 -0.28 9.32
CA ALA A 34 -1.77 -0.30 9.74
C ALA A 34 -2.63 0.55 8.80
N VAL A 35 -3.64 -0.09 8.20
CA VAL A 35 -4.65 0.58 7.40
C VAL A 35 -5.94 0.64 8.19
N GLU A 36 -6.46 1.84 8.37
CA GLU A 36 -7.76 2.08 8.97
C GLU A 36 -8.83 2.21 7.90
N ARG A 37 -10.02 1.65 8.17
CA ARG A 37 -11.21 1.85 7.34
C ARG A 37 -12.45 1.96 8.19
N PHE A 38 -13.40 2.77 7.74
CA PHE A 38 -14.75 2.80 8.30
C PHE A 38 -15.60 1.72 7.63
N VAL A 39 -16.22 0.87 8.44
CA VAL A 39 -17.14 -0.17 7.98
C VAL A 39 -18.48 0.04 8.65
N LYS A 40 -19.55 0.03 7.87
CA LYS A 40 -20.93 0.12 8.37
C LYS A 40 -21.31 -1.17 9.09
N HIS A 41 -21.81 -1.09 10.31
CA HIS A 41 -22.34 -2.25 11.02
C HIS A 41 -23.58 -2.78 10.28
N PRO A 42 -23.65 -4.08 9.93
CA PRO A 42 -24.71 -4.60 9.05
C PRO A 42 -26.12 -4.42 9.64
N LYS A 43 -26.28 -4.62 10.95
CA LYS A 43 -27.58 -4.53 11.63
C LYS A 43 -27.99 -3.10 12.03
N TYR A 44 -27.01 -2.28 12.44
CA TYR A 44 -27.29 -1.01 13.15
C TYR A 44 -26.94 0.22 12.32
N GLY A 45 -26.26 0.05 11.18
CA GLY A 45 -25.88 1.16 10.31
C GLY A 45 -24.82 2.12 10.86
N LYS A 46 -24.38 1.98 12.12
CA LYS A 46 -23.29 2.76 12.71
C LYS A 46 -21.96 2.48 11.99
N TYR A 47 -21.22 3.53 11.65
CA TYR A 47 -19.86 3.40 11.12
C TYR A 47 -18.89 3.07 12.24
N ILE A 48 -18.12 1.98 12.08
CA ILE A 48 -17.14 1.50 13.06
C ILE A 48 -15.77 1.53 12.40
N LYS A 49 -14.76 2.01 13.12
CA LYS A 49 -13.35 1.94 12.70
C LYS A 49 -12.86 0.49 12.79
N ARG A 50 -12.30 -0.05 11.71
CA ARG A 50 -11.57 -1.32 11.69
C ARG A 50 -10.16 -1.10 11.19
N SER A 51 -9.18 -1.60 11.92
CA SER A 51 -7.77 -1.59 11.53
C SER A 51 -7.34 -2.97 11.04
N LYS A 52 -6.49 -3.01 10.01
CA LYS A 52 -5.81 -4.23 9.56
C LYS A 52 -4.34 -3.93 9.28
N ARG A 53 -3.46 -4.83 9.72
CA ARG A 53 -2.02 -4.74 9.50
C ARG A 53 -1.61 -5.49 8.24
N TYR A 54 -0.71 -4.90 7.46
CA TYR A 54 -0.14 -5.46 6.22
C TYR A 54 1.38 -5.45 6.30
N LYS A 55 2.03 -6.50 5.78
CA LYS A 55 3.48 -6.54 5.61
C LYS A 55 3.81 -6.05 4.21
N ALA A 56 4.44 -4.88 4.11
CA ALA A 56 4.82 -4.27 2.85
C ALA A 56 6.33 -4.42 2.60
N HIS A 57 6.70 -4.61 1.34
CA HIS A 57 8.08 -4.64 0.88
C HIS A 57 8.63 -3.23 0.73
N ASP A 58 9.81 -3.01 1.30
CA ASP A 58 10.67 -1.86 1.05
C ASP A 58 12.11 -2.37 0.97
N GLU A 59 12.77 -2.18 -0.18
CA GLU A 59 14.14 -2.67 -0.39
C GLU A 59 15.18 -1.83 0.33
N VAL A 60 14.92 -0.52 0.45
CA VAL A 60 15.93 0.46 0.90
C VAL A 60 15.82 0.72 2.41
N GLY A 61 14.67 0.41 3.03
CA GLY A 61 14.45 0.65 4.46
C GLY A 61 14.31 2.14 4.77
N LYS A 62 13.67 2.89 3.88
CA LYS A 62 13.53 4.36 3.98
C LYS A 62 12.51 4.78 5.02
N PHE A 63 11.50 3.95 5.29
CA PHE A 63 10.35 4.31 6.11
C PHE A 63 10.56 3.94 7.59
N LYS A 64 10.21 4.88 8.47
CA LYS A 64 10.30 4.73 9.93
C LYS A 64 8.91 4.53 10.53
N GLU A 65 8.89 4.16 11.80
CA GLU A 65 7.65 4.04 12.58
C GLU A 65 6.98 5.43 12.69
N GLY A 66 5.68 5.50 12.41
CA GLY A 66 4.90 6.75 12.39
C GLY A 66 4.70 7.38 11.01
N ASP A 67 5.43 6.94 9.98
CA ASP A 67 5.29 7.51 8.63
C ASP A 67 3.95 7.13 7.98
N VAL A 68 3.35 8.09 7.26
CA VAL A 68 2.17 7.85 6.42
C VAL A 68 2.62 7.39 5.04
N VAL A 69 2.22 6.18 4.67
CA VAL A 69 2.66 5.51 3.45
C VAL A 69 1.50 5.00 2.61
N VAL A 70 1.74 4.92 1.31
CA VAL A 70 0.81 4.31 0.34
C VAL A 70 1.33 2.93 -0.03
N ILE A 71 0.49 1.89 0.15
CA ILE A 71 0.81 0.51 -0.23
C ILE A 71 -0.04 0.05 -1.41
N ARG A 72 0.58 -0.70 -2.33
CA ARG A 72 -0.11 -1.41 -3.42
C ARG A 72 -0.07 -2.92 -3.22
N GLU A 73 -1.11 -3.61 -3.67
CA GLU A 73 -1.11 -5.06 -3.81
C GLU A 73 -0.18 -5.50 -4.95
N VAL A 74 0.57 -6.58 -4.75
CA VAL A 74 1.43 -7.22 -5.75
C VAL A 74 1.33 -8.74 -5.63
N ARG A 75 1.96 -9.46 -6.57
CA ARG A 75 2.15 -10.91 -6.42
C ARG A 75 2.82 -11.23 -5.07
N PRO A 76 2.48 -12.35 -4.40
CA PRO A 76 3.11 -12.71 -3.14
C PRO A 76 4.63 -12.76 -3.25
N ILE A 77 5.31 -12.03 -2.36
CA ILE A 77 6.79 -12.06 -2.22
C ILE A 77 7.18 -13.10 -1.16
N SER A 78 6.30 -13.31 -0.18
CA SER A 78 6.38 -14.40 0.81
C SER A 78 4.97 -14.78 1.27
N LYS A 79 4.86 -15.68 2.25
CA LYS A 79 3.59 -16.13 2.83
C LYS A 79 2.63 -14.99 3.22
N ASP A 80 3.16 -13.95 3.87
CA ASP A 80 2.35 -12.85 4.40
C ASP A 80 2.62 -11.50 3.70
N LYS A 81 3.62 -11.45 2.82
CA LYS A 81 4.12 -10.21 2.22
C LYS A 81 3.60 -10.10 0.79
N THR A 82 2.47 -9.42 0.66
CA THR A 82 1.74 -9.25 -0.61
C THR A 82 1.60 -7.79 -1.03
N HIS A 83 2.25 -6.87 -0.32
CA HIS A 83 2.20 -5.44 -0.57
C HIS A 83 3.59 -4.85 -0.82
N VAL A 84 3.65 -3.76 -1.59
CA VAL A 84 4.85 -2.94 -1.82
C VAL A 84 4.51 -1.49 -1.46
N VAL A 85 5.46 -0.78 -0.86
CA VAL A 85 5.33 0.67 -0.61
C VAL A 85 5.60 1.44 -1.90
N VAL A 86 4.72 2.35 -2.29
CA VAL A 86 4.77 3.03 -3.61
C VAL A 86 5.20 4.49 -3.48
N ASP A 87 4.63 5.20 -2.51
CA ASP A 87 4.74 6.66 -2.47
C ASP A 87 4.78 7.20 -1.05
N THR A 88 5.42 8.35 -0.90
CA THR A 88 5.50 9.13 0.33
C THR A 88 5.05 10.56 0.06
N LYS A 89 3.98 10.94 0.76
CA LYS A 89 3.41 12.29 0.92
C LYS A 89 2.45 12.75 -0.18
N HIS A 90 1.17 12.82 0.19
CA HIS A 90 0.25 13.83 -0.31
C HIS A 90 0.19 14.90 0.79
N GLU A 91 0.81 16.05 0.59
CA GLU A 91 0.59 17.23 1.44
C GLU A 91 -0.70 17.90 0.95
N ASP A 92 -1.82 17.57 1.59
CA ASP A 92 -3.06 18.32 1.44
C ASP A 92 -2.97 19.54 2.37
N LYS A 93 -2.71 20.73 1.79
CA LYS A 93 -2.86 22.03 2.45
C LYS A 93 -4.33 22.38 2.62
#